data_AF-A0A183A1F9-F1
#
_entry.id   AF-A0A183A1F9-F1
#
_cell.length_a   1.000
_cell.length_b   1.000
_cell.length_c   1.000
_cell.angle_alpha   90.00
_cell.angle_beta   90.00
_cell.angle_gamma   90.00
#
_symmetry.space_group_name_H-M   'P 1'
#
loop_
_entity.id
_entity.type
_entity.pdbx_description
1 polymer ?
#
loop_
_entity_poly.entity_id
_entity_poly.type
_entity_poly.pdbx_seq_one_letter_code
_entity_poly.pdbx_strand_id
1 'polypeptide(L)'
;MRCEQDVEKPRDYSAYRQDRVDGRQGGGVLLLIKAAYAQWDSPVKLATPNIQAKTCSILLGRRPLGVLLVYCAPQAEPTEDMELFVTMQEFTSRTQRILILGAFNLPEICWIEGEASSGTKE
;
A
#
# COMPACT_ATOMS: atom_id res chain seq x y z
N MET A 1 -26.15 12.44 1.73
CA MET A 1 -25.68 11.87 0.45
C MET A 1 -24.22 12.28 0.27
N ARG A 2 -23.27 11.37 0.52
CA ARG A 2 -21.87 11.62 0.13
C ARG A 2 -21.75 11.14 -1.31
N CYS A 3 -21.37 12.05 -2.19
CA CYS A 3 -20.99 11.70 -3.55
C CYS A 3 -19.72 10.85 -3.43
N GLU A 4 -19.85 9.52 -3.46
CA GLU A 4 -18.75 8.67 -3.92
C GLU A 4 -18.47 9.17 -5.34
N GLN A 5 -17.47 10.03 -5.50
CA GLN A 5 -16.94 10.32 -6.82
C GLN A 5 -16.33 9.00 -7.29
N ASP A 6 -17.07 8.30 -8.15
CA ASP A 6 -16.55 7.15 -8.89
C ASP A 6 -15.21 7.56 -9.47
N VAL A 7 -14.14 6.98 -8.94
CA VAL A 7 -12.80 7.18 -9.48
C VAL A 7 -12.86 6.73 -10.92
N GLU A 8 -12.58 7.64 -11.85
CA GLU A 8 -12.49 7.29 -13.26
C GLU A 8 -11.40 6.22 -13.40
N LYS A 9 -11.85 5.00 -13.73
CA LYS A 9 -11.01 3.80 -13.74
C LYS A 9 -11.25 3.04 -15.04
N PRO A 10 -10.25 2.30 -15.54
CA PRO A 10 -10.45 1.40 -16.66
C PRO A 10 -11.63 0.45 -16.42
N ARG A 11 -12.34 0.10 -17.49
CA ARG A 11 -13.39 -0.92 -17.43
C ARG A 11 -12.81 -2.22 -16.87
N ASP A 12 -13.61 -2.94 -16.07
CA ASP A 12 -13.25 -4.20 -15.43
C ASP A 12 -12.13 -4.12 -14.37
N TYR A 13 -11.97 -2.97 -13.73
CA TYR A 13 -11.13 -2.82 -12.53
C TYR A 13 -11.94 -2.36 -11.33
N SER A 14 -11.55 -2.79 -10.13
CA SER A 14 -11.99 -2.22 -8.85
C SER A 14 -10.93 -1.25 -8.37
N ALA A 15 -11.38 -0.15 -7.76
CA ALA A 15 -10.50 0.90 -7.25
C ALA A 15 -10.49 0.89 -5.72
N TYR A 16 -9.30 0.83 -5.14
CA TYR A 16 -9.05 1.04 -3.72
C TYR A 16 -8.21 2.29 -3.57
N ARG A 17 -8.80 3.33 -3.02
CA ARG A 17 -8.19 4.66 -2.93
C ARG A 17 -8.04 5.09 -1.48
N GLN A 18 -6.97 5.82 -1.19
CA GLN A 18 -6.81 6.58 0.04
C GLN A 18 -6.26 7.96 -0.34
N ASP A 19 -7.10 8.98 -0.15
CA ASP A 19 -6.72 10.36 -0.38
C ASP A 19 -6.06 10.98 0.86
N ARG A 20 -5.42 12.12 0.63
CA ARG A 20 -5.04 13.03 1.71
C ARG A 20 -6.27 13.55 2.45
N VAL A 21 -6.12 13.72 3.76
CA VAL A 21 -7.19 14.20 4.64
C VAL A 21 -7.34 15.72 4.63
N ASP A 22 -6.32 16.46 4.18
CA ASP A 22 -6.24 17.91 4.26
C ASP A 22 -6.69 18.65 2.98
N GLY A 23 -7.12 17.91 1.96
CA GLY A 23 -7.62 18.46 0.70
C GLY A 23 -6.56 19.10 -0.21
N ARG A 24 -5.26 19.02 0.14
CA ARG A 24 -4.19 19.51 -0.74
C ARG A 24 -4.07 18.63 -1.98
N GLN A 25 -3.80 19.26 -3.13
CA GLN A 25 -3.51 18.53 -4.37
C GLN A 25 -2.16 17.79 -4.27
N GLY A 26 -2.08 16.64 -4.96
CA GLY A 26 -0.92 15.75 -4.94
C GLY A 26 -0.92 14.77 -3.78
N GLY A 27 -0.18 13.67 -3.92
CA GLY A 27 -0.18 12.55 -2.97
C GLY A 27 -1.40 11.62 -3.13
N GLY A 28 -1.73 10.90 -2.06
CA GLY A 28 -2.73 9.84 -2.11
C GLY A 28 -2.25 8.58 -2.82
N VAL A 29 -3.02 7.50 -2.69
CA VAL A 29 -2.75 6.22 -3.33
C VAL A 29 -4.00 5.67 -4.01
N LEU A 30 -3.81 5.05 -5.17
CA LEU A 30 -4.84 4.35 -5.92
C LEU A 30 -4.33 2.98 -6.35
N LEU A 31 -4.98 1.93 -5.88
CA LEU A 31 -4.75 0.56 -6.31
C LEU A 31 -5.90 0.12 -7.22
N LEU A 32 -5.57 -0.25 -8.44
CA LEU A 32 -6.52 -0.77 -9.43
C LEU A 32 -6.31 -2.28 -9.59
N ILE A 33 -7.32 -3.06 -9.23
CA ILE A 33 -7.27 -4.52 -9.32
C ILE A 33 -8.31 -4.99 -10.33
N LYS A 34 -7.89 -5.83 -11.28
CA LYS A 34 -8.80 -6.38 -12.30
C LYS A 34 -9.95 -7.14 -11.63
N ALA A 35 -11.19 -6.81 -11.99
CA ALA A 35 -12.41 -7.35 -11.40
C ALA A 35 -12.56 -8.87 -11.56
N ALA A 36 -11.83 -9.47 -12.51
CA ALA A 36 -11.75 -10.92 -12.68
C ALA A 36 -11.10 -11.65 -11.48
N TYR A 37 -10.36 -10.94 -10.62
CA TYR A 37 -9.82 -11.52 -9.39
C TYR A 37 -10.81 -11.36 -8.24
N ALA A 38 -11.00 -12.44 -7.46
CA ALA A 38 -11.64 -12.32 -6.17
C ALA A 38 -10.76 -11.47 -5.24
N GLN A 39 -11.36 -10.43 -4.67
CA GLN A 39 -10.66 -9.37 -3.96
C GLN A 39 -11.55 -8.81 -2.85
N TRP A 40 -10.93 -8.31 -1.79
CA TRP A 40 -11.63 -7.67 -0.69
C TRP A 40 -10.77 -6.57 -0.08
N ASP A 41 -11.45 -5.53 0.38
CA ASP A 41 -10.80 -4.45 1.12
C ASP A 41 -10.27 -5.01 2.46
N SER A 42 -9.18 -4.42 2.93
CA SER A 42 -8.67 -4.67 4.26
C SER A 42 -8.88 -3.43 5.13
N PRO A 43 -9.21 -3.60 6.42
CA PRO A 43 -9.45 -2.48 7.32
C PRO A 43 -8.19 -1.65 7.57
N VAL A 44 -7.00 -2.22 7.30
CA VAL A 44 -5.71 -1.56 7.49
C VAL A 44 -5.56 -0.44 6.47
N LYS A 45 -5.53 0.79 6.95
CA LYS A 45 -5.32 2.00 6.14
C LYS A 45 -4.58 3.02 6.99
N LEU A 46 -3.79 3.85 6.32
CA LEU A 46 -3.11 4.98 6.95
C LEU A 46 -3.34 6.22 6.11
N ALA A 47 -3.67 7.32 6.78
CA ALA A 47 -3.83 8.61 6.14
C ALA A 47 -3.38 9.70 7.11
N THR A 48 -2.08 9.98 7.11
CA THR A 48 -1.50 11.15 7.75
C THR A 48 -1.42 12.30 6.74
N PRO A 49 -1.01 13.52 7.14
CA PRO A 49 -0.80 14.62 6.20
C PRO A 49 0.19 14.28 5.07
N ASN A 50 1.27 13.56 5.36
CA ASN A 50 2.34 13.27 4.38
C ASN A 50 2.40 11.81 3.94
N ILE A 51 1.78 10.87 4.65
CA ILE A 51 1.78 9.44 4.32
C ILE A 51 0.37 8.93 4.06
N GLN A 52 0.19 8.26 2.93
CA GLN A 52 -1.06 7.60 2.57
C GLN A 52 -0.79 6.14 2.23
N ALA A 53 -1.61 5.25 2.77
CA ALA A 53 -1.51 3.83 2.48
C ALA A 53 -2.88 3.17 2.35
N LYS A 54 -2.99 2.24 1.41
CA LYS A 54 -4.20 1.46 1.16
C LYS A 54 -3.86 -0.01 1.01
N THR A 55 -4.67 -0.86 1.62
CA THR A 55 -4.52 -2.31 1.52
C THR A 55 -5.64 -2.94 0.72
N CYS A 56 -5.33 -4.05 0.07
CA CYS A 56 -6.30 -4.93 -0.59
C CYS A 56 -5.80 -6.36 -0.48
N SER A 57 -6.70 -7.33 -0.39
CA SER A 57 -6.35 -8.74 -0.55
C SER A 57 -6.85 -9.24 -1.90
N ILE A 58 -6.03 -10.05 -2.57
CA ILE A 58 -6.33 -10.63 -3.88
C ILE A 58 -6.15 -12.14 -3.77
N LEU A 59 -7.12 -12.92 -4.20
CA LEU A 59 -6.99 -14.37 -4.27
C LEU A 59 -6.21 -14.76 -5.54
N LEU A 60 -4.96 -15.20 -5.37
CA LEU A 60 -4.12 -15.68 -6.48
C LEU A 60 -3.95 -17.20 -6.39
N GLY A 61 -4.61 -17.92 -7.29
CA GLY A 61 -4.71 -19.37 -7.22
C GLY A 61 -5.54 -19.79 -6.00
N ARG A 62 -4.94 -20.55 -5.07
CA ARG A 62 -5.60 -21.02 -3.83
C ARG A 62 -5.20 -20.25 -2.58
N ARG A 63 -4.38 -19.20 -2.71
CA ARG A 63 -3.81 -18.49 -1.55
C ARG A 63 -4.04 -16.98 -1.68
N PRO A 64 -4.51 -16.31 -0.63
CA PRO A 64 -4.60 -14.85 -0.64
C PRO A 64 -3.19 -14.23 -0.72
N LEU A 65 -3.08 -13.13 -1.45
CA LEU A 65 -1.97 -12.19 -1.43
C LEU A 65 -2.49 -10.88 -0.82
N GLY A 66 -1.91 -10.45 0.29
CA GLY A 66 -2.12 -9.09 0.78
C GLY A 66 -1.25 -8.13 -0.01
N VAL A 67 -1.82 -7.01 -0.40
CA VAL A 67 -1.13 -5.89 -1.06
C VAL A 67 -1.27 -4.65 -0.18
N LEU A 68 -0.15 -4.02 0.15
CA LEU A 68 -0.08 -2.73 0.83
C LEU A 68 0.61 -1.73 -0.09
N LEU A 69 -0.14 -0.76 -0.60
CA LEU A 69 0.37 0.34 -1.41
C LEU A 69 0.61 1.56 -0.52
N VAL A 70 1.80 2.14 -0.60
CA VAL A 70 2.25 3.26 0.24
C VAL A 70 2.73 4.43 -0.62
N TYR A 71 2.43 5.64 -0.18
CA TYR A 71 3.08 6.85 -0.62
C TYR A 71 3.46 7.67 0.60
N CYS A 72 4.75 7.98 0.76
CA CYS A 72 5.24 8.95 1.73
C CYS A 72 5.73 10.18 0.97
N ALA A 73 5.32 11.37 1.37
CA ALA A 73 5.86 12.59 0.80
C ALA A 73 7.31 12.80 1.28
N PRO A 74 8.20 13.44 0.49
CA PRO A 74 9.59 13.68 0.89
C PRO A 74 9.78 14.47 2.19
N GLN A 75 8.75 15.21 2.62
CA GLN A 75 8.72 15.98 3.86
C GLN A 75 7.94 15.28 5.00
N ALA A 76 7.74 13.96 4.92
CA ALA A 76 7.14 13.21 6.01
C ALA A 76 8.01 13.32 7.27
N GLU A 77 7.36 13.50 8.42
CA GLU A 77 8.06 13.61 9.70
C GLU A 77 8.30 12.20 10.30
N PRO A 78 9.37 11.99 11.10
CA PRO A 78 9.66 10.70 11.71
C PRO A 78 8.51 10.08 12.52
N THR A 79 7.61 10.90 13.06
CA THR A 79 6.41 10.40 13.75
C THR A 79 5.43 9.72 12.81
N GLU A 80 5.28 10.23 11.58
CA GLU A 80 4.44 9.61 10.55
C GLU A 80 5.06 8.29 10.07
N ASP A 81 6.40 8.21 9.99
CA ASP A 81 7.10 6.96 9.67
C ASP A 81 6.85 5.87 10.72
N MET A 82 6.77 6.25 12.00
CA MET A 82 6.39 5.32 13.07
C MET A 82 4.95 4.82 12.91
N GLU A 83 4.01 5.69 12.50
CA GLU A 83 2.64 5.27 12.18
C GLU A 83 2.59 4.33 10.98
N LEU A 84 3.42 4.57 9.96
CA LEU A 84 3.60 3.66 8.82
C LEU A 84 4.14 2.31 9.28
N PHE A 85 5.16 2.30 10.15
CA PHE A 85 5.74 1.06 10.66
C PHE A 85 4.72 0.23 11.44
N VAL A 86 3.93 0.86 12.31
CA VAL A 86 2.83 0.19 13.03
C VAL A 86 1.78 -0.37 12.05
N THR A 87 1.43 0.40 11.02
CA THR A 87 0.50 -0.05 9.97
C THR A 87 1.05 -1.27 9.20
N MET A 88 2.34 -1.26 8.87
CA MET A 88 3.01 -2.38 8.21
C MET A 88 3.05 -3.63 9.11
N GLN A 89 3.31 -3.46 10.40
CA GLN A 89 3.27 -4.57 11.37
C GLN A 89 1.87 -5.16 11.48
N GLU A 90 0.83 -4.32 11.60
CA GLU A 90 -0.55 -4.78 11.61
C GLU A 90 -0.90 -5.55 10.33
N PHE A 91 -0.54 -5.02 9.16
CA PHE A 91 -0.77 -5.65 7.88
C PHE A 91 -0.08 -7.02 7.76
N THR A 92 1.20 -7.11 8.11
CA THR A 92 1.98 -8.34 8.02
C THR A 92 1.54 -9.41 9.03
N SER A 93 0.93 -9.02 10.15
CA SER A 93 0.33 -9.97 11.10
C SER A 93 -0.91 -10.70 10.55
N ARG A 94 -1.58 -10.13 9.54
CA ARG A 94 -2.86 -10.62 9.02
C ARG A 94 -2.72 -11.57 7.82
N THR A 95 -1.57 -11.63 7.17
CA THR A 95 -1.34 -12.45 5.97
C THR A 95 0.10 -12.95 5.87
N GLN A 96 0.27 -14.18 5.38
CA GLN A 96 1.60 -14.76 5.17
C GLN A 96 2.20 -14.41 3.81
N ARG A 97 1.37 -14.11 2.80
CA ARG A 97 1.83 -13.69 1.48
C ARG A 97 1.57 -12.20 1.35
N ILE A 98 2.65 -11.45 1.28
CA ILE A 98 2.63 -10.00 1.31
C ILE A 98 3.36 -9.43 0.10
N LEU A 99 2.78 -8.36 -0.43
CA LEU A 99 3.45 -7.44 -1.33
C LEU A 99 3.28 -6.04 -0.73
N ILE A 100 4.41 -5.43 -0.36
CA ILE A 100 4.46 -4.04 0.07
C ILE A 100 5.18 -3.28 -1.02
N LEU A 101 4.55 -2.24 -1.55
CA LEU A 101 5.06 -1.46 -2.67
C LEU A 101 4.66 0.00 -2.51
N GLY A 102 5.40 0.89 -3.16
CA GLY A 102 5.10 2.31 -3.04
C GLY A 102 6.29 3.20 -3.33
N ALA A 103 6.05 4.50 -3.24
CA ALA A 103 7.11 5.51 -3.18
C ALA A 103 7.31 5.90 -1.72
N PHE A 104 8.34 5.30 -1.09
CA PHE A 104 8.67 5.56 0.31
C PHE A 104 9.39 6.88 0.52
N ASN A 105 10.13 7.39 -0.48
CA ASN A 105 10.92 8.63 -0.34
C ASN A 105 11.80 8.67 0.93
N LEU A 106 12.34 7.52 1.34
CA LEU A 106 13.25 7.34 2.47
C LEU A 106 14.70 7.22 1.92
N PRO A 107 15.43 8.34 1.72
CA PRO A 107 16.77 8.32 1.14
C PRO A 107 17.80 7.56 2.00
N GLU A 108 17.53 7.38 3.28
CA GLU A 108 18.36 6.63 4.23
C GLU A 108 18.32 5.11 4.01
N ILE A 109 17.34 4.58 3.27
CA ILE A 109 17.26 3.15 2.98
C ILE A 109 18.25 2.79 1.88
N CYS A 110 19.25 1.98 2.22
CA CYS A 110 20.10 1.32 1.25
C CYS A 110 19.39 0.07 0.68
N TRP A 111 18.82 0.19 -0.51
CA TRP A 111 18.13 -0.92 -1.18
C TRP A 111 19.07 -2.01 -1.72
N ILE A 112 20.37 -1.73 -1.80
CA ILE A 112 21.38 -2.63 -2.39
C ILE A 112 21.80 -3.71 -1.39
N GLU A 113 21.85 -3.40 -0.09
CA GLU A 113 22.30 -4.34 0.94
C GLU A 113 21.26 -5.43 1.30
N GLY A 114 20.07 -5.36 0.71
CA GLY A 114 18.98 -6.33 0.92
C GLY A 114 18.99 -7.53 -0.03
N GLU A 115 19.95 -7.65 -0.95
CA GLU A 115 20.09 -8.85 -1.79
C GLU A 115 20.50 -10.03 -0.91
N ALA A 116 19.59 -10.99 -0.73
CA ALA A 116 19.91 -12.26 -0.09
C ALA A 116 21.11 -12.89 -0.81
N SER A 117 22.13 -13.30 -0.06
CA SER A 117 23.26 -14.02 -0.63
C SER A 117 22.73 -15.18 -1.45
N SER A 118 23.06 -15.20 -2.74
CA SER A 118 22.79 -16.35 -3.59
C SER A 118 23.61 -17.50 -3.01
N GLY A 119 22.98 -18.31 -2.17
CA GLY A 119 23.63 -19.45 -1.55
C GLY A 119 24.23 -20.32 -2.63
N THR A 120 25.56 -20.33 -2.73
CA THR A 120 26.30 -21.29 -3.53
C THR A 120 26.01 -22.65 -2.90
N LYS A 121 25.25 -23.49 -3.61
CA LYS A 121 25.18 -24.91 -3.26
C LYS A 121 26.55 -25.50 -3.51
N GLU A 122 27.29 -25.82 -2.46
CA GLU A 122 28.33 -26.85 -2.48
C GLU A 122 27.68 -28.23 -2.36
#